data_AF-A0A1W6ZYD4-F1
#
_entry.id   AF-A0A1W6ZYD4-F1
#
_cell.length_a   1.000
_cell.length_b   1.000
_cell.length_c   1.000
_cell.angle_alpha   90.00
_cell.angle_beta   90.00
_cell.angle_gamma   90.00
#
_symmetry.space_group_name_H-M   'P 1'
#
loop_
_entity.id
_entity.type
_entity.pdbx_description
1 polymer ?
#
loop_
_entity_poly.entity_id
_entity_poly.type
_entity_poly.pdbx_seq_one_letter_code
_entity_poly.pdbx_strand_id
1 'polypeptide(L)'
;MLEAPKLDDRYFIKNSYTSRTSVPHFGDRPVADGDVIYQPDAYALAAFLGARYGAKTIIDIGCGSALNLMAMTGFKTIGVDGGANLAFCRQTFPTATWIEADLETALNLRLEESEIKQSVVICADVIEHLVDPRNLLAGLLKISRLTKAIIITTPERDRVRGPNDMGPPADPAHAREWSRQEFEALLSAAGLAPSFCGLTVNNNRDLEKKTILAIADQTSKRQNLRVPERFRPLSIIATYNERDIAPGVVIGLLNDGFDVHVIDNWSEDGTFETLARFDHPGLVLERFPADGPALYFEWKQILRRKTDIAQQHPGRWIIHQDADEIRTSPWSDCSFRKGLYVAECMDFNAVDFTVINFRPIDDRFRDGFNVETVLDHFQFGRRPPRGSQIKAWRQGKVPVELATSGGHEAVFPERRIFPYKFILKHYPLRNQAQALRKVFKERLARFSPAERAIGMHIHYDKWPADHQFFWNKNDLIQFDDIDTRREHVTELIAGIGSVPS
;
A
#
# COMPACT_ATOMS: atom_id res chain seq x y z
N MET A 1 -35.27 -6.32 2.44
CA MET A 1 -34.64 -6.33 1.11
C MET A 1 -34.43 -4.87 0.72
N LEU A 2 -33.18 -4.39 0.68
CA LEU A 2 -32.88 -3.14 -0.03
C LEU A 2 -32.89 -3.49 -1.52
N GLU A 3 -33.68 -2.77 -2.32
CA GLU A 3 -33.68 -2.93 -3.78
C GLU A 3 -32.26 -2.77 -4.32
N ALA A 4 -31.87 -3.61 -5.29
CA ALA A 4 -30.60 -3.45 -5.97
C ALA A 4 -30.60 -2.08 -6.67
N PRO A 5 -29.54 -1.27 -6.52
CA PRO A 5 -29.46 0.02 -7.20
C PRO A 5 -29.66 -0.17 -8.72
N LYS A 6 -30.49 0.69 -9.33
CA LYS A 6 -30.70 0.68 -10.79
C LYS A 6 -29.39 1.10 -11.47
N LEU A 7 -28.72 0.14 -12.10
CA LEU A 7 -27.57 0.39 -12.96
C LEU A 7 -28.04 1.03 -14.29
N ASP A 8 -27.26 1.97 -14.85
CA ASP A 8 -27.45 2.46 -16.22
C ASP A 8 -27.38 1.26 -17.19
N ASP A 9 -28.26 1.19 -18.19
CA ASP A 9 -28.25 0.17 -19.24
C ASP A 9 -26.95 0.18 -20.06
N ARG A 10 -26.17 1.26 -19.98
CA ARG A 10 -24.83 1.40 -20.60
C ARG A 10 -23.68 1.05 -19.66
N TYR A 11 -23.97 0.63 -18.44
CA TYR A 11 -22.97 0.21 -17.45
C TYR A 11 -21.88 1.27 -17.20
N PHE A 12 -22.27 2.55 -17.19
CA PHE A 12 -21.41 3.70 -16.93
C PHE A 12 -20.30 3.94 -17.98
N ILE A 13 -20.40 3.32 -19.15
CA ILE A 13 -19.49 3.60 -20.29
C ILE A 13 -19.93 4.88 -21.01
N LYS A 14 -18.97 5.63 -21.56
CA LYS A 14 -19.20 6.84 -22.35
C LYS A 14 -20.25 6.67 -23.47
N ASN A 15 -20.93 7.78 -23.76
CA ASN A 15 -21.94 7.87 -24.81
C ASN A 15 -21.39 7.37 -26.15
N SER A 16 -22.26 6.72 -26.95
CA SER A 16 -21.94 6.21 -28.29
C SER A 16 -20.94 5.05 -28.34
N TYR A 17 -20.53 4.48 -27.19
CA TYR A 17 -19.78 3.23 -27.17
C TYR A 17 -20.64 2.06 -27.65
N THR A 18 -20.12 1.24 -28.54
CA THR A 18 -20.80 0.07 -29.11
C THR A 18 -20.35 -1.18 -28.38
N SER A 19 -21.20 -1.74 -27.50
CA SER A 19 -20.96 -3.06 -26.89
C SER A 19 -21.37 -4.19 -27.85
N ARG A 20 -20.75 -5.36 -27.73
CA ARG A 20 -21.28 -6.58 -28.36
C ARG A 20 -22.51 -7.09 -27.60
N THR A 21 -23.46 -7.65 -28.33
CA THR A 21 -24.66 -8.32 -27.79
C THR A 21 -24.51 -9.83 -27.68
N SER A 22 -23.41 -10.37 -28.21
CA SER A 22 -23.00 -11.76 -28.11
C SER A 22 -21.48 -11.86 -28.17
N VAL A 23 -20.90 -12.72 -27.36
CA VAL A 23 -19.48 -13.05 -27.40
C VAL A 23 -19.30 -14.57 -27.58
N PRO A 24 -18.23 -15.03 -28.23
CA PRO A 24 -17.86 -16.44 -28.17
C PRO A 24 -17.54 -16.82 -26.72
N HIS A 25 -17.80 -18.07 -26.35
CA HIS A 25 -17.40 -18.58 -25.03
C HIS A 25 -15.88 -18.47 -24.90
N PHE A 26 -15.43 -17.74 -23.88
CA PHE A 26 -14.01 -17.59 -23.58
C PHE A 26 -13.46 -18.88 -22.97
N GLY A 27 -12.65 -19.60 -23.74
CA GLY A 27 -11.90 -20.75 -23.25
C GLY A 27 -10.48 -20.34 -22.96
N ASP A 28 -10.11 -20.29 -21.68
CA ASP A 28 -8.73 -20.09 -21.24
C ASP A 28 -7.95 -21.40 -21.47
N ARG A 29 -7.70 -21.72 -22.74
CA ARG A 29 -6.83 -22.84 -23.09
C ARG A 29 -5.39 -22.34 -22.95
N PRO A 30 -4.49 -23.11 -22.30
CA PRO A 30 -3.08 -22.75 -22.27
C PRO A 30 -2.61 -22.55 -23.72
N VAL A 31 -2.33 -21.30 -24.07
CA VAL A 31 -1.76 -20.99 -25.38
C VAL A 31 -0.38 -21.64 -25.43
N ALA A 32 0.06 -22.07 -26.61
CA ALA A 32 1.37 -22.69 -26.83
C ALA A 32 2.59 -21.84 -26.41
N ASP A 33 2.37 -20.61 -25.94
CA ASP A 33 3.37 -19.66 -25.45
C ASP A 33 3.41 -19.74 -23.90
N GLY A 34 3.86 -20.89 -23.38
CA GLY A 34 3.73 -21.31 -21.97
C GLY A 34 4.44 -20.47 -20.90
N ASP A 35 4.96 -19.29 -21.24
CA ASP A 35 5.73 -18.40 -20.33
C ASP A 35 4.97 -17.12 -19.93
N VAL A 36 3.87 -16.76 -20.61
CA VAL A 36 3.12 -15.53 -20.30
C VAL A 36 2.07 -15.79 -19.22
N ILE A 37 2.25 -15.15 -18.07
CA ILE A 37 1.31 -15.16 -16.95
C ILE A 37 0.54 -13.84 -16.96
N TYR A 38 -0.77 -13.93 -17.13
CA TYR A 38 -1.67 -12.77 -17.05
C TYR A 38 -2.00 -12.44 -15.58
N GLN A 39 -2.15 -11.14 -15.31
CA GLN A 39 -2.49 -10.58 -14.00
C GLN A 39 -1.64 -11.05 -12.81
N PRO A 40 -0.30 -11.17 -12.95
CA PRO A 40 0.55 -11.74 -11.90
C PRO A 40 0.44 -10.98 -10.58
N ASP A 41 0.37 -9.64 -10.64
CA ASP A 41 0.29 -8.78 -9.47
C ASP A 41 -1.06 -8.86 -8.76
N ALA A 42 -2.17 -9.12 -9.49
CA ALA A 42 -3.49 -9.26 -8.90
C ALA A 42 -3.59 -10.54 -8.05
N TYR A 43 -3.07 -11.66 -8.57
CA TYR A 43 -3.00 -12.92 -7.82
C TYR A 43 -2.01 -12.83 -6.64
N ALA A 44 -0.85 -12.20 -6.84
CA ALA A 44 0.07 -11.92 -5.74
C ALA A 44 -0.58 -11.06 -4.64
N LEU A 45 -1.42 -10.09 -5.03
CA LEU A 45 -2.17 -9.26 -4.10
C LEU A 45 -3.25 -10.07 -3.35
N ALA A 46 -3.94 -10.99 -4.02
CA ALA A 46 -4.91 -11.89 -3.38
C ALA A 46 -4.26 -12.73 -2.29
N ALA A 47 -3.10 -13.33 -2.57
CA ALA A 47 -2.33 -14.08 -1.59
C ALA A 47 -1.82 -13.19 -0.44
N PHE A 48 -1.31 -12.00 -0.75
CA PHE A 48 -0.84 -11.03 0.24
C PHE A 48 -1.97 -10.60 1.19
N LEU A 49 -3.14 -10.23 0.65
CA LEU A 49 -4.31 -9.87 1.45
C LEU A 49 -4.83 -11.08 2.23
N GLY A 50 -4.82 -12.27 1.65
CA GLY A 50 -5.19 -13.50 2.34
C GLY A 50 -4.36 -13.71 3.60
N ALA A 51 -3.04 -13.57 3.49
CA ALA A 51 -2.13 -13.69 4.63
C ALA A 51 -2.37 -12.60 5.68
N ARG A 52 -2.56 -11.34 5.25
CA ARG A 52 -2.77 -10.20 6.16
C ARG A 52 -4.10 -10.24 6.91
N TYR A 53 -5.17 -10.68 6.25
CA TYR A 53 -6.48 -10.84 6.86
C TYR A 53 -6.59 -12.14 7.70
N GLY A 54 -5.60 -13.03 7.63
CA GLY A 54 -5.70 -14.38 8.20
C GLY A 54 -6.79 -15.21 7.53
N ALA A 55 -7.03 -14.98 6.24
CA ALA A 55 -7.95 -15.78 5.43
C ALA A 55 -7.40 -17.20 5.27
N LYS A 56 -8.30 -18.18 5.17
CA LYS A 56 -7.95 -19.58 4.94
C LYS A 56 -8.17 -20.01 3.50
N THR A 57 -9.00 -19.27 2.77
CA THR A 57 -9.47 -19.66 1.45
C THR A 57 -9.24 -18.52 0.45
N ILE A 58 -8.78 -18.86 -0.75
CA ILE A 58 -8.87 -17.98 -1.92
C ILE A 58 -9.93 -18.54 -2.86
N ILE A 59 -10.90 -17.69 -3.23
CA ILE A 59 -11.96 -18.02 -4.19
C ILE A 59 -11.69 -17.24 -5.47
N ASP A 60 -11.57 -17.95 -6.59
CA ASP A 60 -11.31 -17.37 -7.90
C ASP A 60 -12.55 -17.52 -8.79
N ILE A 61 -13.17 -16.39 -9.13
CA ILE A 61 -14.37 -16.31 -9.95
C ILE A 61 -13.94 -16.07 -11.39
N GLY A 62 -14.34 -16.96 -12.30
CA GLY A 62 -13.83 -17.00 -13.67
C GLY A 62 -12.40 -17.50 -13.71
N CYS A 63 -12.11 -18.61 -13.02
CA CYS A 63 -10.74 -19.08 -12.79
C CYS A 63 -10.02 -19.57 -14.05
N GLY A 64 -10.71 -19.76 -15.18
CA GLY A 64 -10.12 -20.19 -16.45
C GLY A 64 -9.39 -21.53 -16.31
N SER A 65 -8.11 -21.56 -16.66
CA SER A 65 -7.21 -22.71 -16.50
C SER A 65 -6.79 -22.98 -15.05
N ALA A 66 -7.04 -22.03 -14.13
CA ALA A 66 -6.70 -22.04 -12.71
C ALA A 66 -5.19 -22.20 -12.39
N LEU A 67 -4.29 -22.02 -13.37
CA LEU A 67 -2.85 -22.13 -13.15
C LEU A 67 -2.34 -21.12 -12.09
N ASN A 68 -2.79 -19.87 -12.19
CA ASN A 68 -2.49 -18.81 -11.21
C ASN A 68 -3.07 -19.13 -9.83
N LEU A 69 -4.30 -19.64 -9.79
CA LEU A 69 -4.96 -20.03 -8.55
C LEU A 69 -4.15 -21.10 -7.81
N MET A 70 -3.72 -22.13 -8.54
CA MET A 70 -3.02 -23.28 -7.98
C MET A 70 -1.57 -22.97 -7.59
N ALA A 71 -0.98 -21.89 -8.12
CA ALA A 71 0.32 -21.39 -7.66
C ALA A 71 0.26 -20.74 -6.26
N MET A 72 -0.92 -20.39 -5.75
CA MET A 72 -1.08 -19.79 -4.42
C MET A 72 -1.04 -20.85 -3.32
N THR A 73 0.14 -21.05 -2.74
CA THR A 73 0.33 -21.95 -1.59
C THR A 73 -0.14 -21.32 -0.27
N GLY A 74 -0.48 -22.16 0.71
CA GLY A 74 -0.88 -21.72 2.05
C GLY A 74 -2.37 -21.45 2.26
N PHE A 75 -3.19 -21.65 1.23
CA PHE A 75 -4.65 -21.46 1.27
C PHE A 75 -5.38 -22.70 0.73
N LYS A 76 -6.62 -22.89 1.18
CA LYS A 76 -7.60 -23.67 0.41
C LYS A 76 -7.94 -22.86 -0.84
N THR A 77 -7.90 -23.48 -2.00
CA THR A 77 -8.27 -22.85 -3.27
C THR A 77 -9.62 -23.36 -3.75
N ILE A 78 -10.46 -22.45 -4.22
CA ILE A 78 -11.78 -22.74 -4.79
C ILE A 78 -11.89 -21.99 -6.12
N GLY A 79 -12.03 -22.73 -7.22
CA GLY A 79 -12.27 -22.14 -8.54
C GLY A 79 -13.75 -22.18 -8.91
N VAL A 80 -14.23 -21.11 -9.51
CA VAL A 80 -15.61 -20.97 -10.01
C VAL A 80 -15.55 -20.66 -11.49
N ASP A 81 -16.08 -21.54 -12.32
CA ASP A 81 -16.14 -21.36 -13.78
C ASP A 81 -17.24 -22.25 -14.39
N GLY A 82 -17.33 -22.31 -15.71
CA GLY A 82 -18.27 -23.17 -16.44
C GLY A 82 -17.61 -23.95 -17.58
N GLY A 83 -18.38 -24.88 -18.14
CA GLY A 83 -18.04 -25.52 -19.43
C GLY A 83 -16.67 -26.18 -19.49
N ALA A 84 -15.93 -25.89 -20.56
CA ALA A 84 -14.66 -26.56 -20.88
C ALA A 84 -13.54 -26.21 -19.90
N ASN A 85 -13.53 -24.99 -19.34
CA ASN A 85 -12.53 -24.55 -18.37
C ASN A 85 -12.60 -25.40 -17.09
N LEU A 86 -13.83 -25.59 -16.57
CA LEU A 86 -14.02 -26.38 -15.35
C LEU A 86 -13.76 -27.88 -15.58
N ALA A 87 -14.08 -28.40 -16.77
CA ALA A 87 -13.73 -29.77 -17.15
C ALA A 87 -12.20 -29.98 -17.16
N PHE A 88 -11.44 -29.04 -17.73
CA PHE A 88 -9.98 -29.03 -17.67
C PHE A 88 -9.47 -28.95 -16.23
N CYS A 89 -9.99 -28.03 -15.41
CA CYS A 89 -9.58 -27.89 -14.00
C CYS A 89 -9.80 -29.16 -13.18
N ARG A 90 -10.97 -29.80 -13.31
CA ARG A 90 -11.28 -31.07 -12.62
C ARG A 90 -10.33 -32.21 -13.04
N GLN A 91 -9.86 -32.21 -14.29
CA GLN A 91 -8.91 -33.20 -14.79
C GLN A 91 -7.47 -32.91 -14.30
N THR A 92 -7.03 -31.66 -14.40
CA THR A 92 -5.66 -31.24 -14.10
C THR A 92 -5.39 -31.14 -12.59
N PHE A 93 -6.39 -30.73 -11.82
CA PHE A 93 -6.30 -30.46 -10.38
C PHE A 93 -7.44 -31.14 -9.61
N PRO A 94 -7.45 -32.50 -9.56
CA PRO A 94 -8.57 -33.27 -9.03
C PRO A 94 -8.80 -33.11 -7.53
N THR A 95 -7.83 -32.56 -6.79
CA THR A 95 -7.90 -32.37 -5.33
C THR A 95 -8.41 -31.00 -4.90
N ALA A 96 -8.56 -30.05 -5.83
CA ALA A 96 -9.09 -28.72 -5.57
C ALA A 96 -10.63 -28.71 -5.58
N THR A 97 -11.22 -27.62 -5.07
CA THR A 97 -12.67 -27.45 -5.05
C THR A 97 -13.12 -26.64 -6.27
N TRP A 98 -14.09 -27.18 -7.02
CA TRP A 98 -14.57 -26.61 -8.28
C TRP A 98 -16.08 -26.38 -8.24
N ILE A 99 -16.51 -25.14 -8.37
CA ILE A 99 -17.92 -24.74 -8.41
C ILE A 99 -18.30 -24.39 -9.83
N GLU A 100 -19.36 -25.01 -10.33
CA GLU A 100 -19.89 -24.70 -11.65
C GLU A 100 -20.89 -23.55 -11.57
N ALA A 101 -20.63 -22.48 -12.32
CA ALA A 101 -21.49 -21.31 -12.41
C ALA A 101 -21.50 -20.74 -13.83
N ASP A 102 -22.68 -20.30 -14.26
CA ASP A 102 -22.83 -19.43 -15.42
C ASP A 102 -23.00 -17.99 -14.93
N LEU A 103 -21.96 -17.18 -15.17
CA LEU A 103 -21.87 -15.82 -14.64
C LEU A 103 -22.82 -14.84 -15.34
N GLU A 104 -23.35 -15.19 -16.52
CA GLU A 104 -24.40 -14.41 -17.22
C GLU A 104 -25.75 -14.55 -16.51
N THR A 105 -26.02 -15.69 -15.85
CA THR A 105 -27.33 -15.97 -15.25
C THR A 105 -27.33 -15.82 -13.74
N ALA A 106 -26.37 -16.41 -13.02
CA ALA A 106 -26.27 -16.29 -11.58
C ALA A 106 -24.91 -16.74 -11.03
N LEU A 107 -24.28 -15.89 -10.20
CA LEU A 107 -23.19 -16.29 -9.33
C LEU A 107 -23.73 -16.81 -7.99
N ASN A 108 -23.75 -18.14 -7.84
CA ASN A 108 -24.09 -18.81 -6.58
C ASN A 108 -22.98 -19.77 -6.16
N LEU A 109 -22.19 -19.38 -5.17
CA LEU A 109 -21.05 -20.18 -4.70
C LEU A 109 -21.47 -21.49 -4.03
N ARG A 110 -22.70 -21.61 -3.50
CA ARG A 110 -23.15 -22.77 -2.71
C ARG A 110 -22.18 -23.16 -1.58
N LEU A 111 -21.49 -22.16 -1.01
CA LEU A 111 -20.57 -22.31 0.12
C LEU A 111 -21.24 -21.88 1.42
N GLU A 112 -20.78 -22.46 2.52
CA GLU A 112 -21.18 -22.03 3.86
C GLU A 112 -20.72 -20.60 4.13
N GLU A 113 -21.53 -19.82 4.85
CA GLU A 113 -21.22 -18.43 5.20
C GLU A 113 -19.89 -18.31 5.96
N SER A 114 -19.55 -19.31 6.78
CA SER A 114 -18.30 -19.36 7.54
C SER A 114 -17.06 -19.46 6.63
N GLU A 115 -17.18 -20.16 5.50
CA GLU A 115 -16.10 -20.29 4.51
C GLU A 115 -15.89 -18.97 3.77
N ILE A 116 -16.97 -18.32 3.36
CA ILE A 116 -16.92 -17.00 2.71
C ILE A 116 -16.33 -15.95 3.68
N LYS A 117 -16.69 -16.00 4.97
CA LYS A 117 -16.10 -15.10 6.00
C LYS A 117 -14.59 -15.25 6.17
N GLN A 118 -14.04 -16.40 5.81
CA GLN A 118 -12.61 -16.71 5.87
C GLN A 118 -11.93 -16.66 4.50
N SER A 119 -12.55 -16.03 3.50
CA SER A 119 -11.99 -15.93 2.15
C SER A 119 -11.45 -14.55 1.80
N VAL A 120 -10.54 -14.53 0.82
CA VAL A 120 -10.34 -13.42 -0.11
C VAL A 120 -10.80 -13.92 -1.49
N VAL A 121 -11.46 -13.04 -2.24
CA VAL A 121 -12.03 -13.37 -3.55
C VAL A 121 -11.25 -12.60 -4.61
N ILE A 122 -10.94 -13.25 -5.72
CA ILE A 122 -10.42 -12.64 -6.94
C ILE A 122 -11.37 -12.93 -8.10
N CYS A 123 -11.57 -11.94 -8.96
CA CYS A 123 -12.39 -11.99 -10.17
C CYS A 123 -11.60 -11.25 -11.25
N ALA A 124 -10.63 -11.93 -11.85
CA ALA A 124 -9.65 -11.31 -12.73
C ALA A 124 -10.04 -11.48 -14.20
N ASP A 125 -10.25 -10.38 -14.91
CA ASP A 125 -10.54 -10.32 -16.35
C ASP A 125 -11.73 -11.19 -16.76
N VAL A 126 -12.87 -10.93 -16.10
CA VAL A 126 -14.11 -11.70 -16.29
C VAL A 126 -15.24 -10.81 -16.80
N ILE A 127 -15.36 -9.61 -16.24
CA ILE A 127 -16.55 -8.78 -16.40
C ILE A 127 -16.71 -8.25 -17.83
N GLU A 128 -15.60 -8.03 -18.54
CA GLU A 128 -15.55 -7.64 -19.95
C GLU A 128 -16.10 -8.72 -20.89
N HIS A 129 -16.09 -9.99 -20.48
CA HIS A 129 -16.61 -11.11 -21.27
C HIS A 129 -18.13 -11.28 -21.11
N LEU A 130 -18.78 -10.57 -20.17
CA LEU A 130 -20.21 -10.72 -19.92
C LEU A 130 -21.03 -9.72 -20.75
N VAL A 131 -21.99 -10.23 -21.51
CA VAL A 131 -23.02 -9.41 -22.17
C VAL A 131 -23.85 -8.71 -21.11
N ASP A 132 -24.24 -9.37 -20.02
CA ASP A 132 -24.92 -8.75 -18.89
C ASP A 132 -24.16 -8.95 -17.55
N PRO A 133 -23.38 -7.95 -17.10
CA PRO A 133 -22.58 -8.06 -15.90
C PRO A 133 -23.41 -7.93 -14.61
N ARG A 134 -24.72 -7.66 -14.69
CA ARG A 134 -25.54 -7.38 -13.50
C ARG A 134 -25.61 -8.57 -12.55
N ASN A 135 -25.64 -9.79 -13.08
CA ASN A 135 -25.71 -11.00 -12.26
C ASN A 135 -24.40 -11.29 -11.53
N LEU A 136 -23.25 -11.06 -12.19
CA LEU A 136 -21.94 -11.09 -11.56
C LEU A 136 -21.85 -10.03 -10.45
N LEU A 137 -22.17 -8.77 -10.75
CA LEU A 137 -22.11 -7.66 -9.79
C LEU A 137 -23.02 -7.89 -8.57
N ALA A 138 -24.23 -8.41 -8.78
CA ALA A 138 -25.14 -8.76 -7.69
C ALA A 138 -24.60 -9.90 -6.81
N GLY A 139 -23.93 -10.88 -7.41
CA GLY A 139 -23.23 -11.95 -6.68
C GLY A 139 -22.06 -11.42 -5.86
N LEU A 140 -21.19 -10.62 -6.47
CA LEU A 140 -20.06 -9.98 -5.80
C LEU A 140 -20.51 -9.08 -4.64
N LEU A 141 -21.63 -8.34 -4.79
CA LEU A 141 -22.22 -7.54 -3.70
C LEU A 141 -22.68 -8.40 -2.52
N LYS A 142 -23.23 -9.60 -2.77
CA LYS A 142 -23.60 -10.52 -1.69
C LYS A 142 -22.36 -11.05 -0.98
N ILE A 143 -21.34 -11.43 -1.75
CA ILE A 143 -20.08 -11.96 -1.23
C ILE A 143 -19.32 -10.90 -0.43
N SER A 144 -19.29 -9.64 -0.89
CA SER A 144 -18.57 -8.52 -0.25
C SER A 144 -19.04 -8.21 1.17
N ARG A 145 -20.26 -8.64 1.53
CA ARG A 145 -20.81 -8.49 2.88
C ARG A 145 -20.17 -9.46 3.89
N LEU A 146 -19.53 -10.52 3.41
CA LEU A 146 -19.01 -11.61 4.23
C LEU A 146 -17.49 -11.75 4.10
N THR A 147 -16.98 -11.74 2.86
CA THR A 147 -15.57 -11.94 2.55
C THR A 147 -14.68 -10.83 3.11
N LYS A 148 -13.39 -11.12 3.26
CA LYS A 148 -12.40 -10.14 3.75
C LYS A 148 -12.11 -9.05 2.72
N ALA A 149 -11.98 -9.43 1.46
CA ALA A 149 -11.78 -8.54 0.32
C ALA A 149 -12.19 -9.22 -0.99
N ILE A 150 -12.53 -8.40 -1.99
CA ILE A 150 -12.71 -8.80 -3.39
C ILE A 150 -11.75 -7.98 -4.24
N ILE A 151 -10.94 -8.66 -5.06
CA ILE A 151 -10.11 -8.03 -6.10
C ILE A 151 -10.80 -8.27 -7.44
N ILE A 152 -10.97 -7.21 -8.22
CA ILE A 152 -11.58 -7.27 -9.55
C ILE A 152 -10.62 -6.62 -10.53
N THR A 153 -10.36 -7.30 -11.66
CA THR A 153 -9.59 -6.71 -12.76
C THR A 153 -10.36 -6.74 -14.06
N THR A 154 -10.02 -5.79 -14.93
CA THR A 154 -10.48 -5.73 -16.32
C THR A 154 -9.53 -4.82 -17.11
N PRO A 155 -9.38 -4.96 -18.44
CA PRO A 155 -8.57 -4.08 -19.25
C PRO A 155 -8.94 -2.60 -19.12
N GLU A 156 -7.93 -1.73 -19.03
CA GLU A 156 -8.09 -0.27 -19.08
C GLU A 156 -8.17 0.16 -20.55
N ARG A 157 -9.38 0.43 -21.04
CA ARG A 157 -9.64 0.73 -22.45
C ARG A 157 -8.80 1.88 -22.97
N ASP A 158 -8.71 2.98 -22.23
CA ASP A 158 -8.06 4.20 -22.72
C ASP A 158 -6.53 4.01 -22.83
N ARG A 159 -5.93 3.12 -22.02
CA ARG A 159 -4.53 2.69 -22.12
C ARG A 159 -4.29 1.63 -23.19
N VAL A 160 -5.23 0.70 -23.38
CA VAL A 160 -5.11 -0.42 -24.33
C VAL A 160 -5.44 0.01 -25.77
N ARG A 161 -6.49 0.81 -25.95
CA ARG A 161 -7.06 1.20 -27.24
C ARG A 161 -6.91 2.69 -27.55
N GLY A 162 -6.76 3.52 -26.52
CA GLY A 162 -6.76 4.98 -26.62
C GLY A 162 -8.10 5.58 -26.16
N PRO A 163 -8.09 6.82 -25.65
CA PRO A 163 -9.27 7.46 -25.05
C PRO A 163 -10.43 7.71 -26.04
N ASN A 164 -10.16 7.64 -27.35
CA ASN A 164 -11.14 7.84 -28.41
C ASN A 164 -11.79 6.54 -28.91
N ASP A 165 -11.41 5.37 -28.38
CA ASP A 165 -12.01 4.09 -28.78
C ASP A 165 -13.49 4.02 -28.39
N MET A 166 -14.38 3.72 -29.34
CA MET A 166 -15.82 3.67 -29.14
C MET A 166 -16.39 2.25 -29.25
N GLY A 167 -15.53 1.24 -29.14
CA GLY A 167 -15.89 -0.15 -29.36
C GLY A 167 -16.39 -0.48 -30.78
N PRO A 168 -16.86 -1.71 -31.00
CA PRO A 168 -16.74 -2.83 -30.07
C PRO A 168 -15.27 -3.19 -29.81
N PRO A 169 -14.96 -3.85 -28.68
CA PRO A 169 -13.59 -4.27 -28.37
C PRO A 169 -12.93 -5.02 -29.52
N ALA A 170 -11.64 -4.77 -29.75
CA ALA A 170 -10.90 -5.47 -30.80
C ALA A 170 -10.74 -6.97 -30.48
N ASP A 171 -10.73 -7.33 -29.19
CA ASP A 171 -10.87 -8.72 -28.77
C ASP A 171 -12.32 -9.19 -29.00
N PRO A 172 -12.57 -10.19 -29.86
CA PRO A 172 -13.92 -10.68 -30.11
C PRO A 172 -14.58 -11.32 -28.88
N ALA A 173 -13.81 -11.76 -27.89
CA ALA A 173 -14.32 -12.33 -26.64
C ALA A 173 -14.78 -11.28 -25.63
N HIS A 174 -14.48 -9.99 -25.84
CA HIS A 174 -14.94 -8.91 -24.97
C HIS A 174 -16.26 -8.33 -25.47
N ALA A 175 -17.26 -8.26 -24.59
CA ALA A 175 -18.51 -7.55 -24.82
C ALA A 175 -18.30 -6.03 -24.75
N ARG A 176 -17.46 -5.57 -23.82
CA ARG A 176 -17.14 -4.14 -23.58
C ARG A 176 -15.87 -3.96 -22.74
N GLU A 177 -15.27 -2.78 -22.83
CA GLU A 177 -14.08 -2.38 -22.07
C GLU A 177 -14.30 -0.98 -21.47
N TRP A 178 -13.91 -0.78 -20.20
CA TRP A 178 -14.11 0.47 -19.45
C TRP A 178 -12.81 1.30 -19.34
N SER A 179 -12.94 2.61 -19.17
CA SER A 179 -11.87 3.36 -18.51
C SER A 179 -11.93 3.14 -16.99
N ARG A 180 -10.83 3.41 -16.29
CA ARG A 180 -10.75 3.29 -14.83
C ARG A 180 -11.85 4.07 -14.12
N GLN A 181 -12.15 5.28 -14.59
CA GLN A 181 -13.19 6.14 -13.99
C GLN A 181 -14.60 5.58 -14.20
N GLU A 182 -14.89 5.07 -15.39
CA GLU A 182 -16.18 4.44 -15.71
C GLU A 182 -16.38 3.17 -14.88
N PHE A 183 -15.31 2.38 -14.71
CA PHE A 183 -15.35 1.15 -13.92
C PHE A 183 -15.56 1.43 -12.43
N GLU A 184 -14.86 2.42 -11.88
CA GLU A 184 -15.05 2.89 -10.50
C GLU A 184 -16.50 3.35 -10.25
N ALA A 185 -17.09 4.07 -11.21
CA ALA A 185 -18.49 4.50 -11.16
C ALA A 185 -19.46 3.30 -11.22
N LEU A 186 -19.21 2.32 -12.10
CA LEU A 186 -20.00 1.09 -12.21
C LEU A 186 -19.99 0.32 -10.87
N LEU A 187 -18.82 0.07 -10.30
CA LEU A 187 -18.69 -0.65 -9.03
C LEU A 187 -19.37 0.10 -7.89
N SER A 188 -19.19 1.42 -7.81
CA SER A 188 -19.84 2.26 -6.80
C SER A 188 -21.36 2.21 -6.92
N ALA A 189 -21.90 2.33 -8.13
CA ALA A 189 -23.33 2.23 -8.40
C ALA A 189 -23.88 0.83 -8.09
N ALA A 190 -23.08 -0.23 -8.26
CA ALA A 190 -23.45 -1.59 -7.88
C ALA A 190 -23.38 -1.85 -6.35
N GLY A 191 -23.03 -0.85 -5.54
CA GLY A 191 -22.85 -1.00 -4.09
C GLY A 191 -21.53 -1.66 -3.69
N LEU A 192 -20.58 -1.75 -4.62
CA LEU A 192 -19.23 -2.28 -4.48
C LEU A 192 -18.17 -1.17 -4.51
N ALA A 193 -18.49 0.00 -3.92
CA ALA A 193 -17.59 1.15 -3.88
C ALA A 193 -16.17 0.72 -3.44
N PRO A 194 -15.18 0.81 -4.34
CA PRO A 194 -13.88 0.25 -4.09
C PRO A 194 -13.12 1.08 -3.07
N SER A 195 -12.36 0.39 -2.23
CA SER A 195 -11.39 0.99 -1.31
C SER A 195 -10.12 1.44 -2.04
N PHE A 196 -9.85 0.82 -3.19
CA PHE A 196 -8.77 1.19 -4.10
C PHE A 196 -9.22 0.93 -5.55
N CYS A 197 -8.96 1.86 -6.47
CA CYS A 197 -9.17 1.67 -7.89
C CYS A 197 -8.03 2.34 -8.69
N GLY A 198 -7.14 1.51 -9.23
CA GLY A 198 -5.90 1.93 -9.88
C GLY A 198 -5.53 1.01 -11.04
N LEU A 199 -4.25 0.96 -11.38
CA LEU A 199 -3.70 0.18 -12.47
C LEU A 199 -2.70 -0.86 -11.96
N THR A 200 -2.72 -2.02 -12.60
CA THR A 200 -1.75 -3.10 -12.41
C THR A 200 -1.15 -3.53 -13.75
N VAL A 201 -0.07 -4.29 -13.70
CA VAL A 201 0.57 -4.84 -14.91
C VAL A 201 -0.36 -5.84 -15.61
N ASN A 202 -0.36 -5.85 -16.94
CA ASN A 202 -1.15 -6.76 -17.77
C ASN A 202 -0.67 -8.22 -17.69
N ASN A 203 0.65 -8.43 -17.78
CA ASN A 203 1.27 -9.75 -17.73
C ASN A 203 2.72 -9.65 -17.23
N ASN A 204 3.33 -10.81 -16.94
CA ASN A 204 4.70 -10.93 -16.43
C ASN A 204 5.82 -10.61 -17.45
N ARG A 205 5.49 -10.39 -18.72
CA ARG A 205 6.46 -10.13 -19.80
C ARG A 205 6.52 -8.65 -20.16
N ASP A 206 5.38 -8.06 -20.50
CA ASP A 206 5.26 -6.70 -21.00
C ASP A 206 5.26 -5.68 -19.84
N LEU A 207 4.75 -6.08 -18.67
CA LEU A 207 4.73 -5.29 -17.43
C LEU A 207 4.06 -3.91 -17.59
N GLU A 208 3.14 -3.77 -18.54
CA GLU A 208 2.49 -2.48 -18.84
C GLU A 208 1.29 -2.26 -17.90
N LYS A 209 1.15 -1.04 -17.37
CA LYS A 209 0.02 -0.60 -16.53
C LYS A 209 -1.27 -0.41 -17.34
N LYS A 210 -1.77 -1.51 -17.91
CA LYS A 210 -2.92 -1.57 -18.84
C LYS A 210 -4.13 -2.30 -18.27
N THR A 211 -4.07 -2.77 -17.03
CA THR A 211 -5.20 -3.43 -16.36
C THR A 211 -5.72 -2.55 -15.24
N ILE A 212 -7.03 -2.33 -15.17
CA ILE A 212 -7.69 -1.75 -13.99
C ILE A 212 -7.69 -2.77 -12.87
N LEU A 213 -7.27 -2.37 -11.66
CA LEU A 213 -7.41 -3.16 -10.45
C LEU A 213 -8.29 -2.41 -9.45
N ALA A 214 -9.36 -3.06 -9.01
CA ALA A 214 -10.26 -2.55 -7.98
C ALA A 214 -10.29 -3.51 -6.78
N ILE A 215 -10.32 -2.95 -5.57
CA ILE A 215 -10.44 -3.72 -4.33
C ILE A 215 -11.68 -3.25 -3.59
N ALA A 216 -12.64 -4.15 -3.38
CA ALA A 216 -13.82 -3.89 -2.56
C ALA A 216 -13.70 -4.63 -1.23
N ASP A 217 -13.73 -3.88 -0.13
CA ASP A 217 -13.71 -4.43 1.23
C ASP A 217 -14.42 -3.51 2.23
N GLN A 218 -14.26 -3.76 3.54
CA GLN A 218 -14.91 -2.96 4.57
C GLN A 218 -14.22 -1.61 4.84
N THR A 219 -13.01 -1.35 4.32
CA THR A 219 -12.28 -0.11 4.63
C THR A 219 -12.99 1.12 4.07
N SER A 220 -13.59 1.08 2.87
CA SER A 220 -14.34 2.20 2.27
C SER A 220 -15.45 2.71 3.19
N LYS A 221 -16.17 1.80 3.85
CA LYS A 221 -17.19 2.16 4.87
C LYS A 221 -16.57 2.78 6.11
N ARG A 222 -15.42 2.27 6.57
CA ARG A 222 -14.73 2.78 7.77
C ARG A 222 -14.11 4.15 7.55
N GLN A 223 -13.72 4.48 6.32
CA GLN A 223 -13.23 5.80 5.96
C GLN A 223 -14.31 6.89 6.12
N ASN A 224 -15.60 6.55 6.17
CA ASN A 224 -16.65 7.54 6.46
C ASN A 224 -16.86 7.81 7.96
N LEU A 225 -16.14 7.11 8.84
CA LEU A 225 -16.25 7.32 10.28
C LEU A 225 -15.57 8.62 10.70
N ARG A 226 -16.21 9.33 11.63
CA ARG A 226 -15.61 10.48 12.30
C ARG A 226 -14.58 10.00 13.32
N VAL A 227 -13.36 10.52 13.24
CA VAL A 227 -12.31 10.26 14.21
C VAL A 227 -12.64 10.99 15.52
N PRO A 228 -12.69 10.32 16.68
CA PRO A 228 -12.90 10.98 17.97
C PRO A 228 -11.76 11.94 18.30
N GLU A 229 -12.05 13.10 18.93
CA GLU A 229 -11.01 14.07 19.31
C GLU A 229 -9.96 13.48 20.26
N ARG A 230 -10.39 12.57 21.14
CA ARG A 230 -9.51 11.82 22.05
C ARG A 230 -8.57 10.84 21.35
N PHE A 231 -8.82 10.49 20.09
CA PHE A 231 -7.94 9.62 19.32
C PHE A 231 -6.73 10.45 18.87
N ARG A 232 -5.72 10.55 19.74
CA ARG A 232 -4.48 11.28 19.48
C ARG A 232 -3.33 10.27 19.48
N PRO A 233 -2.86 9.77 18.33
CA PRO A 233 -1.64 8.95 18.28
C PRO A 233 -0.41 9.75 18.77
N LEU A 234 0.66 9.07 19.18
CA LEU A 234 1.93 9.67 19.56
C LEU A 234 3.01 9.35 18.53
N SER A 235 3.58 10.36 17.90
CA SER A 235 4.80 10.18 17.10
C SER A 235 6.03 10.42 17.96
N ILE A 236 6.97 9.46 17.97
CA ILE A 236 8.24 9.58 18.67
C ILE A 236 9.35 9.77 17.62
N ILE A 237 9.79 11.02 17.50
CA ILE A 237 10.71 11.47 16.45
C ILE A 237 12.13 11.47 17.00
N ALA A 238 13.07 10.83 16.29
CA ALA A 238 14.49 11.06 16.53
C ALA A 238 15.02 12.11 15.54
N THR A 239 15.83 13.05 16.05
CA THR A 239 16.40 14.11 15.22
C THR A 239 17.86 14.41 15.56
N TYR A 240 18.63 14.84 14.56
CA TYR A 240 19.96 15.40 14.70
C TYR A 240 20.29 16.25 13.47
N ASN A 241 20.40 17.56 13.64
CA ASN A 241 20.71 18.53 12.58
C ASN A 241 19.75 18.49 11.38
N GLU A 242 18.46 18.61 11.65
CA GLU A 242 17.38 18.54 10.64
C GLU A 242 16.52 19.82 10.66
N ARG A 243 17.12 21.01 10.94
CA ARG A 243 16.37 22.27 11.10
C ARG A 243 15.51 22.62 9.88
N ASP A 244 15.98 22.23 8.70
CA ASP A 244 15.35 22.51 7.42
C ASP A 244 14.11 21.65 7.12
N ILE A 245 13.83 20.60 7.91
CA ILE A 245 12.69 19.70 7.69
C ILE A 245 11.89 19.38 8.96
N ALA A 246 12.55 19.20 10.10
CA ALA A 246 11.92 18.78 11.35
C ALA A 246 10.76 19.70 11.79
N PRO A 247 10.85 21.04 11.69
CA PRO A 247 9.75 21.93 12.04
C PRO A 247 8.47 21.67 11.22
N GLY A 248 8.61 21.45 9.91
CA GLY A 248 7.50 21.14 9.02
C GLY A 248 6.84 19.79 9.34
N VAL A 249 7.66 18.77 9.62
CA VAL A 249 7.17 17.43 10.01
C VAL A 249 6.40 17.47 11.34
N VAL A 250 6.94 18.16 12.35
CA VAL A 250 6.30 18.30 13.66
C VAL A 250 4.96 19.05 13.53
N ILE A 251 4.93 20.20 12.85
CA ILE A 251 3.70 20.97 12.63
C ILE A 251 2.67 20.13 11.87
N GLY A 252 3.08 19.41 10.82
CA GLY A 252 2.18 18.55 10.04
C GLY A 252 1.49 17.50 10.91
N LEU A 253 2.23 16.82 11.80
CA LEU A 253 1.68 15.83 12.72
C LEU A 253 0.73 16.44 13.75
N LEU A 254 1.11 17.58 14.36
CA LEU A 254 0.26 18.28 15.33
C LEU A 254 -1.07 18.73 14.69
N ASN A 255 -1.00 19.27 13.47
CA ASN A 255 -2.17 19.67 12.69
C ASN A 255 -3.06 18.48 12.30
N ASP A 256 -2.48 17.30 12.05
CA ASP A 256 -3.24 16.05 11.83
C ASP A 256 -3.77 15.45 13.16
N GLY A 257 -3.54 16.09 14.31
CA GLY A 257 -4.09 15.68 15.60
C GLY A 257 -3.27 14.63 16.35
N PHE A 258 -1.98 14.51 16.05
CA PHE A 258 -1.03 13.73 16.85
C PHE A 258 -0.54 14.54 18.05
N ASP A 259 -0.08 13.83 19.08
CA ASP A 259 0.98 14.39 19.94
C ASP A 259 2.34 13.92 19.40
N VAL A 260 3.38 14.69 19.71
CA VAL A 260 4.72 14.49 19.21
C VAL A 260 5.70 14.54 20.38
N HIS A 261 6.54 13.52 20.50
CA HIS A 261 7.69 13.50 21.38
C HIS A 261 8.95 13.52 20.52
N VAL A 262 9.73 14.59 20.59
CA VAL A 262 10.99 14.73 19.86
C VAL A 262 12.16 14.40 20.79
N ILE A 263 12.96 13.43 20.37
CA ILE A 263 14.25 13.06 20.95
C ILE A 263 15.33 13.71 20.09
N ASP A 264 15.87 14.83 20.56
CA ASP A 264 16.97 15.53 19.91
C ASP A 264 18.30 14.95 20.38
N ASN A 265 19.12 14.45 19.45
CA ASN A 265 20.44 13.89 19.79
C ASN A 265 21.52 14.98 19.85
N TRP A 266 21.21 16.08 20.54
CA TRP A 266 22.07 17.25 20.70
C TRP A 266 22.40 17.96 19.37
N SER A 267 21.37 18.35 18.62
CA SER A 267 21.55 19.13 17.40
C SER A 267 22.31 20.44 17.67
N GLU A 268 23.13 20.83 16.71
CA GLU A 268 23.98 22.03 16.74
C GLU A 268 23.57 23.07 15.68
N ASP A 269 22.65 22.73 14.79
CA ASP A 269 22.19 23.60 13.70
C ASP A 269 21.03 24.53 14.08
N GLY A 270 20.53 24.46 15.32
CA GLY A 270 19.35 25.18 15.80
C GLY A 270 18.04 24.39 15.72
N THR A 271 18.06 23.09 15.38
CA THR A 271 16.85 22.25 15.33
C THR A 271 16.07 22.29 16.65
N PHE A 272 16.74 22.01 17.77
CA PHE A 272 16.11 21.98 19.10
C PHE A 272 15.50 23.33 19.47
N GLU A 273 16.25 24.40 19.29
CA GLU A 273 15.85 25.77 19.63
C GLU A 273 14.67 26.24 18.78
N THR A 274 14.60 25.79 17.52
CA THR A 274 13.48 26.10 16.62
C THR A 274 12.22 25.40 17.08
N LEU A 275 12.30 24.09 17.38
CA LEU A 275 11.16 23.31 17.86
C LEU A 275 10.66 23.77 19.23
N ALA A 276 11.57 24.18 20.13
CA ALA A 276 11.24 24.68 21.46
C ALA A 276 10.41 25.98 21.46
N ARG A 277 10.35 26.69 20.33
CA ARG A 277 9.51 27.88 20.16
C ARG A 277 8.04 27.55 19.85
N PHE A 278 7.73 26.29 19.54
CA PHE A 278 6.36 25.88 19.29
C PHE A 278 5.60 25.72 20.60
N ASP A 279 4.67 26.65 20.86
CA ASP A 279 3.74 26.58 21.98
C ASP A 279 2.54 25.71 21.60
N HIS A 280 2.70 24.38 21.78
CA HIS A 280 1.63 23.43 21.52
C HIS A 280 1.58 22.35 22.62
N PRO A 281 0.43 22.11 23.28
CA PRO A 281 0.33 21.20 24.41
C PRO A 281 0.62 19.73 24.07
N GLY A 282 0.49 19.37 22.79
CA GLY A 282 0.83 18.04 22.27
C GLY A 282 2.31 17.85 21.90
N LEU A 283 3.20 18.83 22.13
CA LEU A 283 4.62 18.71 21.81
C LEU A 283 5.45 18.53 23.09
N VAL A 284 6.28 17.49 23.11
CA VAL A 284 7.30 17.24 24.12
C VAL A 284 8.66 17.20 23.44
N LEU A 285 9.64 17.87 24.02
CA LEU A 285 11.02 17.94 23.53
C LEU A 285 11.97 17.45 24.63
N GLU A 286 12.87 16.56 24.26
CA GLU A 286 13.99 16.15 25.11
C GLU A 286 15.31 16.17 24.34
N ARG A 287 16.41 16.39 25.07
CA ARG A 287 17.76 16.10 24.58
C ARG A 287 18.18 14.74 25.12
N PHE A 288 18.76 13.90 24.26
CA PHE A 288 19.20 12.56 24.62
C PHE A 288 20.59 12.25 24.06
N PRO A 289 21.54 11.71 24.86
CA PRO A 289 21.41 11.35 26.28
C PRO A 289 21.17 12.54 27.21
N ALA A 290 20.58 12.32 28.38
CA ALA A 290 20.23 13.38 29.32
C ALA A 290 21.46 14.11 29.90
N ASP A 291 22.58 13.40 30.04
CA ASP A 291 23.81 13.91 30.68
C ASP A 291 24.68 14.76 29.74
N GLY A 292 24.35 14.82 28.45
CA GLY A 292 25.16 15.55 27.47
C GLY A 292 25.25 14.86 26.11
N PRO A 293 25.88 15.53 25.11
CA PRO A 293 26.16 14.93 23.82
C PRO A 293 27.16 13.77 23.98
N ALA A 294 26.82 12.62 23.41
CA ALA A 294 27.75 11.50 23.32
C ALA A 294 28.72 11.67 22.14
N LEU A 295 29.95 11.19 22.31
CA LEU A 295 30.96 11.17 21.24
C LEU A 295 30.47 10.41 20.01
N TYR A 296 29.81 9.26 20.24
CA TYR A 296 29.26 8.43 19.19
C TYR A 296 27.74 8.45 19.18
N PHE A 297 27.17 8.41 17.98
CA PHE A 297 25.77 8.12 17.73
C PHE A 297 25.51 6.62 17.92
N GLU A 298 24.66 6.30 18.89
CA GLU A 298 24.24 4.94 19.21
C GLU A 298 22.75 4.75 18.95
N TRP A 299 22.42 4.18 17.79
CA TRP A 299 21.02 4.05 17.35
C TRP A 299 20.20 3.14 18.25
N LYS A 300 20.81 2.06 18.76
CA LYS A 300 20.13 1.15 19.70
C LYS A 300 19.70 1.84 20.99
N GLN A 301 20.46 2.84 21.47
CA GLN A 301 20.07 3.58 22.67
C GLN A 301 18.84 4.46 22.40
N ILE A 302 18.81 5.14 21.26
CA ILE A 302 17.64 5.93 20.85
C ILE A 302 16.42 5.03 20.66
N LEU A 303 16.57 3.86 20.03
CA LEU A 303 15.47 2.89 19.88
C LEU A 303 14.94 2.40 21.23
N ARG A 304 15.82 2.12 22.21
CA ARG A 304 15.40 1.78 23.58
C ARG A 304 14.66 2.95 24.24
N ARG A 305 15.14 4.18 24.08
CA ARG A 305 14.44 5.37 24.58
C ARG A 305 13.04 5.51 23.97
N LYS A 306 12.90 5.26 22.66
CA LYS A 306 11.59 5.22 21.99
C LYS A 306 10.68 4.13 22.58
N THR A 307 11.21 2.95 22.89
CA THR A 307 10.47 1.88 23.60
C THR A 307 10.04 2.32 25.00
N ASP A 308 10.92 2.97 25.77
CA ASP A 308 10.61 3.43 27.13
C ASP A 308 9.51 4.51 27.14
N ILE A 309 9.54 5.42 26.18
CA ILE A 309 8.48 6.43 26.00
C ILE A 309 7.18 5.72 25.60
N ALA A 310 7.23 4.82 24.61
CA ALA A 310 6.05 4.09 24.17
C ALA A 310 5.36 3.37 25.32
N GLN A 311 6.13 2.65 26.16
CA GLN A 311 5.61 1.86 27.29
C GLN A 311 4.78 2.68 28.29
N GLN A 312 4.98 4.01 28.36
CA GLN A 312 4.21 4.90 29.23
C GLN A 312 2.80 5.19 28.70
N HIS A 313 2.46 4.74 27.49
CA HIS A 313 1.20 5.06 26.80
C HIS A 313 0.42 3.81 26.35
N PRO A 314 0.06 2.88 27.26
CA PRO A 314 -0.74 1.72 26.90
C PRO A 314 -2.11 2.13 26.32
N GLY A 315 -2.54 1.43 25.27
CA GLY A 315 -3.77 1.68 24.53
C GLY A 315 -3.67 2.78 23.46
N ARG A 316 -2.53 3.47 23.36
CA ARG A 316 -2.29 4.54 22.40
C ARG A 316 -1.59 4.00 21.14
N TRP A 317 -1.90 4.58 19.98
CA TRP A 317 -1.09 4.38 18.77
C TRP A 317 0.24 5.11 18.91
N ILE A 318 1.34 4.40 18.68
CA ILE A 318 2.71 4.90 18.71
C ILE A 318 3.32 4.77 17.32
N ILE A 319 4.03 5.81 16.90
CA ILE A 319 4.70 5.89 15.61
C ILE A 319 6.19 6.08 15.87
N HIS A 320 7.01 5.13 15.43
CA HIS A 320 8.45 5.26 15.37
C HIS A 320 8.84 6.05 14.13
N GLN A 321 9.39 7.26 14.29
CA GLN A 321 9.64 8.20 13.19
C GLN A 321 11.03 8.83 13.26
N ASP A 322 11.61 9.12 12.10
CA ASP A 322 12.76 10.02 11.96
C ASP A 322 12.33 11.39 11.41
N ALA A 323 13.12 12.43 11.71
CA ALA A 323 12.75 13.81 11.42
C ALA A 323 12.66 14.17 9.93
N ASP A 324 13.20 13.33 9.05
CA ASP A 324 13.17 13.45 7.59
C ASP A 324 12.16 12.49 6.93
N GLU A 325 11.21 11.95 7.70
CA GLU A 325 10.13 11.11 7.22
C GLU A 325 8.76 11.82 7.34
N ILE A 326 7.92 11.68 6.30
CA ILE A 326 6.50 12.07 6.32
C ILE A 326 5.67 10.82 6.05
N ARG A 327 4.63 10.58 6.87
CA ARG A 327 3.75 9.41 6.74
C ARG A 327 2.38 9.84 6.26
N THR A 328 1.80 9.04 5.36
CA THR A 328 0.42 9.23 4.91
C THR A 328 -0.33 7.90 4.96
N SER A 329 -1.66 7.99 5.06
CA SER A 329 -2.51 6.82 4.86
C SER A 329 -2.41 6.33 3.40
N PRO A 330 -2.91 5.14 3.05
CA PRO A 330 -2.91 4.66 1.67
C PRO A 330 -3.92 5.41 0.78
N TRP A 331 -4.85 6.18 1.35
CA TRP A 331 -5.85 6.97 0.61
C TRP A 331 -5.50 8.47 0.63
N SER A 332 -5.59 9.12 -0.53
CA SER A 332 -5.24 10.54 -0.70
C SER A 332 -6.17 11.49 0.07
N ASP A 333 -7.44 11.11 0.24
CA ASP A 333 -8.47 11.87 0.95
C ASP A 333 -8.59 11.48 2.44
N CYS A 334 -7.69 10.65 2.94
CA CYS A 334 -7.68 10.17 4.32
C CYS A 334 -6.37 10.54 5.00
N SER A 335 -6.47 11.35 6.05
CA SER A 335 -5.29 11.77 6.83
C SER A 335 -4.61 10.58 7.52
N PHE A 336 -3.35 10.74 7.93
CA PHE A 336 -2.60 9.67 8.57
C PHE A 336 -3.28 9.22 9.88
N ARG A 337 -3.74 10.18 10.70
CA ARG A 337 -4.54 9.90 11.91
C ARG A 337 -5.80 9.10 11.59
N LYS A 338 -6.55 9.50 10.57
CA LYS A 338 -7.79 8.83 10.18
C LYS A 338 -7.53 7.41 9.68
N GLY A 339 -6.45 7.19 8.92
CA GLY A 339 -6.01 5.86 8.50
C GLY A 339 -5.75 4.93 9.70
N LEU A 340 -5.04 5.41 10.74
CA LEU A 340 -4.81 4.61 11.96
C LEU A 340 -6.11 4.27 12.68
N TYR A 341 -7.08 5.20 12.69
CA TYR A 341 -8.40 4.95 13.26
C TYR A 341 -9.19 3.90 12.48
N VAL A 342 -9.09 3.89 11.14
CA VAL A 342 -9.65 2.83 10.29
C VAL A 342 -9.05 1.47 10.63
N ALA A 343 -7.72 1.41 10.79
CA ALA A 343 -7.03 0.18 11.19
C ALA A 343 -7.52 -0.33 12.56
N GLU A 344 -7.66 0.55 13.55
CA GLU A 344 -8.21 0.22 14.87
C GLU A 344 -9.66 -0.27 14.79
N CYS A 345 -10.53 0.39 14.01
CA CYS A 345 -11.92 -0.01 13.81
C CYS A 345 -12.08 -1.35 13.08
N MET A 346 -11.00 -1.88 12.51
CA MET A 346 -10.93 -3.19 11.87
C MET A 346 -10.16 -4.21 12.71
N ASP A 347 -9.93 -3.89 13.99
CA ASP A 347 -9.23 -4.71 14.98
C ASP A 347 -7.76 -5.02 14.63
N PHE A 348 -7.11 -4.14 13.88
CA PHE A 348 -5.67 -4.19 13.65
C PHE A 348 -4.93 -3.29 14.64
N ASN A 349 -3.71 -3.70 15.02
CA ASN A 349 -2.91 -3.03 16.04
C ASN A 349 -1.48 -2.73 15.58
N ALA A 350 -1.17 -2.95 14.31
CA ALA A 350 0.11 -2.59 13.68
C ALA A 350 -0.11 -2.14 12.23
N VAL A 351 0.77 -1.28 11.72
CA VAL A 351 0.78 -0.82 10.33
C VAL A 351 2.18 -0.98 9.76
N ASP A 352 2.24 -1.60 8.59
CA ASP A 352 3.42 -1.71 7.74
C ASP A 352 3.46 -0.56 6.74
N PHE A 353 4.64 -0.23 6.22
CA PHE A 353 4.84 0.90 5.32
C PHE A 353 5.54 0.50 4.03
N THR A 354 5.14 1.13 2.94
CA THR A 354 5.93 1.21 1.71
C THR A 354 6.77 2.47 1.78
N VAL A 355 8.09 2.28 1.75
CA VAL A 355 9.04 3.39 1.76
C VAL A 355 9.24 3.89 0.34
N ILE A 356 9.05 5.18 0.13
CA ILE A 356 9.42 5.88 -1.10
C ILE A 356 10.46 6.94 -0.76
N ASN A 357 11.62 6.85 -1.41
CA ASN A 357 12.75 7.74 -1.15
C ASN A 357 12.74 8.87 -2.17
N PHE A 358 12.53 10.09 -1.69
CA PHE A 358 12.64 11.28 -2.51
C PHE A 358 14.10 11.66 -2.70
N ARG A 359 14.45 12.00 -3.94
CA ARG A 359 15.82 12.30 -4.36
C ARG A 359 15.91 13.71 -4.94
N PRO A 360 16.90 14.51 -4.53
CA PRO A 360 17.19 15.76 -5.22
C PRO A 360 17.63 15.48 -6.65
N ILE A 361 16.99 16.15 -7.61
CA ILE A 361 17.39 16.16 -9.03
C ILE A 361 18.23 17.41 -9.37
N ASP A 362 18.28 18.36 -8.45
CA ASP A 362 18.99 19.62 -8.52
C ASP A 362 19.18 20.21 -7.11
N ASP A 363 19.79 21.39 -7.03
CA ASP A 363 20.14 22.06 -5.78
C ASP A 363 19.13 23.14 -5.37
N ARG A 364 17.83 23.01 -5.68
CA ARG A 364 16.85 24.09 -5.41
C ARG A 364 16.36 24.19 -3.97
N PHE A 365 16.41 23.10 -3.19
CA PHE A 365 15.83 23.10 -1.84
C PHE A 365 16.59 24.02 -0.88
N ARG A 366 15.85 24.83 -0.13
CA ARG A 366 16.35 25.80 0.86
C ARG A 366 15.58 25.65 2.17
N ASP A 367 16.22 26.04 3.26
CA ASP A 367 15.58 26.12 4.58
C ASP A 367 14.31 26.99 4.52
N GLY A 368 13.24 26.55 5.17
CA GLY A 368 11.91 27.17 5.13
C GLY A 368 11.03 26.79 3.93
N PHE A 369 11.53 26.04 2.94
CA PHE A 369 10.69 25.54 1.85
C PHE A 369 9.92 24.27 2.27
N ASN A 370 8.74 24.06 1.68
CA ASN A 370 8.04 22.78 1.85
C ASN A 370 8.75 21.69 1.03
N VAL A 371 9.32 20.72 1.73
CA VAL A 371 10.08 19.61 1.14
C VAL A 371 9.27 18.84 0.09
N GLU A 372 7.97 18.62 0.32
CA GLU A 372 7.11 17.84 -0.57
C GLU A 372 6.85 18.54 -1.91
N THR A 373 6.98 19.88 -1.95
CA THR A 373 6.78 20.68 -3.18
C THR A 373 8.05 20.86 -4.01
N VAL A 374 9.22 20.65 -3.41
CA VAL A 374 10.52 20.89 -4.06
C VAL A 374 11.18 19.57 -4.45
N LEU A 375 11.06 18.56 -3.58
CA LEU A 375 11.57 17.21 -3.78
C LEU A 375 10.37 16.31 -4.08
N ASP A 376 9.94 16.33 -5.33
CA ASP A 376 8.78 15.61 -5.83
C ASP A 376 9.16 14.33 -6.60
N HIS A 377 10.45 14.07 -6.86
CA HIS A 377 10.89 12.86 -7.56
C HIS A 377 11.33 11.77 -6.57
N PHE A 378 10.77 10.57 -6.70
CA PHE A 378 11.04 9.44 -5.82
C PHE A 378 11.41 8.15 -6.54
N GLN A 379 12.01 7.24 -5.79
CA GLN A 379 12.17 5.83 -6.15
C GLN A 379 11.61 4.96 -5.01
N PHE A 380 11.07 3.78 -5.34
CA PHE A 380 10.69 2.81 -4.32
C PHE A 380 11.91 2.40 -3.49
N GLY A 381 11.72 2.27 -2.17
CA GLY A 381 12.76 1.77 -1.28
C GLY A 381 13.15 0.33 -1.62
N ARG A 382 14.43 0.02 -1.46
CA ARG A 382 14.91 -1.37 -1.60
C ARG A 382 14.13 -2.24 -0.63
N ARG A 383 13.40 -3.23 -1.15
CA ARG A 383 12.75 -4.26 -0.34
C ARG A 383 13.84 -4.94 0.48
N PRO A 384 13.78 -4.92 1.83
CA PRO A 384 14.65 -5.78 2.59
C PRO A 384 14.31 -7.23 2.22
N PRO A 385 15.29 -8.14 2.06
CA PRO A 385 15.06 -9.52 1.62
C PRO A 385 14.00 -10.28 2.44
N ARG A 386 13.72 -9.83 3.69
CA ARG A 386 12.71 -10.38 4.60
C ARG A 386 12.09 -9.34 5.57
N GLY A 387 12.15 -8.04 5.29
CA GLY A 387 11.82 -7.02 6.29
C GLY A 387 10.53 -6.28 5.98
N SER A 388 9.58 -6.31 6.92
CA SER A 388 8.48 -5.35 6.95
C SER A 388 8.98 -4.02 7.54
N GLN A 389 8.27 -2.93 7.28
CA GLN A 389 8.52 -1.61 7.86
C GLN A 389 7.41 -1.32 8.87
N ILE A 390 7.27 -2.17 9.89
CA ILE A 390 6.19 -2.06 10.89
C ILE A 390 6.59 -1.00 11.91
N LYS A 391 6.35 0.26 11.56
CA LYS A 391 6.77 1.45 12.32
C LYS A 391 5.63 2.13 13.08
N ALA A 392 4.40 1.62 13.02
CA ALA A 392 3.28 2.11 13.82
C ALA A 392 2.53 0.95 14.47
N TRP A 393 2.21 1.08 15.75
CA TRP A 393 1.52 0.04 16.52
C TRP A 393 0.66 0.63 17.64
N ARG A 394 -0.31 -0.13 18.11
CA ARG A 394 -1.06 0.19 19.33
C ARG A 394 -0.33 -0.42 20.52
N GLN A 395 0.18 0.43 21.40
CA GLN A 395 0.99 0.00 22.53
C GLN A 395 0.16 -0.82 23.53
N GLY A 396 0.64 -2.03 23.85
CA GLY A 396 0.09 -2.87 24.90
C GLY A 396 0.73 -2.61 26.27
N LYS A 397 0.51 -3.52 27.21
CA LYS A 397 1.19 -3.49 28.52
C LYS A 397 2.64 -4.01 28.45
N VAL A 398 2.97 -4.78 27.42
CA VAL A 398 4.30 -5.36 27.20
C VAL A 398 5.15 -4.37 26.40
N PRO A 399 6.42 -4.13 26.77
CA PRO A 399 7.33 -3.34 25.97
C PRO A 399 7.44 -3.87 24.53
N VAL A 400 7.50 -2.97 23.56
CA VAL A 400 7.77 -3.32 22.17
C VAL A 400 9.27 -3.52 21.96
N GLU A 401 9.66 -4.55 21.21
CA GLU A 401 11.05 -4.71 20.78
C GLU A 401 11.25 -4.01 19.43
N LEU A 402 12.12 -2.98 19.42
CA LEU A 402 12.48 -2.19 18.23
C LEU A 402 13.96 -2.30 17.86
N ALA A 403 14.84 -2.46 18.86
CA ALA A 403 16.29 -2.33 18.70
C ALA A 403 16.90 -3.47 17.85
N THR A 404 16.35 -4.68 17.98
CA THR A 404 16.85 -5.89 17.31
C THR A 404 16.73 -5.82 15.79
N SER A 405 15.67 -5.18 15.28
CA SER A 405 15.44 -4.99 13.85
C SER A 405 16.09 -3.72 13.29
N GLY A 406 16.77 -2.92 14.14
CA GLY A 406 17.26 -1.59 13.77
C GLY A 406 16.14 -0.56 13.60
N GLY A 407 14.96 -0.79 14.16
CA GLY A 407 13.78 0.07 14.02
C GLY A 407 12.89 -0.24 12.81
N HIS A 408 13.19 -1.29 12.05
CA HIS A 408 12.35 -1.70 10.91
C HIS A 408 11.03 -2.35 11.34
N GLU A 409 11.03 -3.08 12.46
CA GLU A 409 9.85 -3.76 12.96
C GLU A 409 9.65 -3.56 14.46
N ALA A 410 8.46 -3.09 14.83
CA ALA A 410 7.87 -3.18 16.15
C ALA A 410 7.39 -4.61 16.41
N VAL A 411 8.08 -5.35 17.26
CA VAL A 411 7.75 -6.74 17.62
C VAL A 411 7.07 -6.79 18.99
N PHE A 412 5.88 -7.38 19.03
CA PHE A 412 5.07 -7.54 20.24
C PHE A 412 4.04 -8.68 20.08
N PRO A 413 3.47 -9.23 21.17
CA PRO A 413 2.49 -10.31 21.11
C PRO A 413 1.17 -9.93 20.41
N GLU A 414 0.46 -10.91 19.85
CA GLU A 414 -0.87 -10.73 19.23
C GLU A 414 -0.91 -9.63 18.14
N ARG A 415 0.23 -9.42 17.47
CA ARG A 415 0.38 -8.43 16.41
C ARG A 415 -0.51 -8.79 15.20
N ARG A 416 -1.47 -7.91 14.92
CA ARG A 416 -2.35 -7.94 13.75
C ARG A 416 -2.01 -6.75 12.87
N ILE A 417 -1.27 -7.01 11.80
CA ILE A 417 -0.81 -5.98 10.88
C ILE A 417 -1.93 -5.64 9.90
N PHE A 418 -2.23 -4.35 9.76
CA PHE A 418 -3.23 -3.85 8.82
C PHE A 418 -2.92 -4.36 7.40
N PRO A 419 -3.93 -4.74 6.60
CA PRO A 419 -3.71 -5.43 5.34
C PRO A 419 -3.03 -4.57 4.29
N TYR A 420 -3.26 -3.26 4.31
CA TYR A 420 -2.64 -2.33 3.39
C TYR A 420 -1.47 -1.62 4.04
N LYS A 421 -0.38 -1.49 3.30
CA LYS A 421 0.75 -0.67 3.71
C LYS A 421 0.37 0.80 3.63
N PHE A 422 0.85 1.57 4.59
CA PHE A 422 0.80 3.04 4.55
C PHE A 422 2.03 3.55 3.79
N ILE A 423 2.07 4.83 3.43
CA ILE A 423 3.19 5.38 2.68
C ILE A 423 4.13 6.13 3.63
N LEU A 424 5.41 5.80 3.55
CA LEU A 424 6.50 6.52 4.22
C LEU A 424 7.32 7.26 3.15
N LYS A 425 7.12 8.58 3.08
CA LYS A 425 7.90 9.50 2.25
C LYS A 425 9.19 9.83 3.00
N HIS A 426 10.33 9.52 2.42
CA HIS A 426 11.63 9.68 3.07
C HIS A 426 12.50 10.69 2.31
N TYR A 427 12.99 11.71 3.02
CA TYR A 427 13.75 12.85 2.48
C TYR A 427 15.17 12.94 3.09
N PRO A 428 16.00 11.88 2.94
CA PRO A 428 17.25 11.77 3.67
C PRO A 428 18.27 12.86 3.30
N LEU A 429 18.27 13.25 2.03
CA LEU A 429 19.20 14.20 1.43
C LEU A 429 18.37 15.19 0.62
N ARG A 430 18.63 16.50 0.77
CA ARG A 430 17.73 17.54 0.26
C ARG A 430 18.40 18.56 -0.65
N ASN A 431 19.67 18.84 -0.43
CA ASN A 431 20.52 19.63 -1.33
C ASN A 431 21.99 19.20 -1.13
N GLN A 432 22.89 19.64 -2.02
CA GLN A 432 24.29 19.17 -2.03
C GLN A 432 25.03 19.54 -0.75
N ALA A 433 24.87 20.78 -0.27
CA ALA A 433 25.55 21.27 0.92
C ALA A 433 25.10 20.51 2.19
N GLN A 434 23.79 20.27 2.31
CA GLN A 434 23.21 19.47 3.39
C GLN A 434 23.64 18.01 3.28
N ALA A 435 23.65 17.41 2.08
CA ALA A 435 24.02 16.02 1.90
C ALA A 435 25.48 15.75 2.30
N LEU A 436 26.42 16.59 1.84
CA LEU A 436 27.83 16.48 2.21
C LEU A 436 28.04 16.62 3.72
N ARG A 437 27.37 17.60 4.34
CA ARG A 437 27.45 17.80 5.79
C ARG A 437 26.87 16.60 6.55
N LYS A 438 25.68 16.15 6.17
CA LYS A 438 25.00 15.00 6.79
C LYS A 438 25.84 13.75 6.70
N VAL A 439 26.25 13.37 5.49
CA VAL A 439 26.97 12.12 5.25
C VAL A 439 28.34 12.13 5.95
N PHE A 440 29.18 13.13 5.69
CA PHE A 440 30.59 13.07 6.08
C PHE A 440 30.89 13.63 7.46
N LYS A 441 30.15 14.65 7.92
CA LYS A 441 30.40 15.28 9.24
C LYS A 441 29.46 14.78 10.32
N GLU A 442 28.17 14.65 10.01
CA GLU A 442 27.14 14.38 11.02
C GLU A 442 26.85 12.88 11.20
N ARG A 443 27.21 12.05 10.22
CA ARG A 443 26.98 10.59 10.22
C ARG A 443 28.28 9.80 10.31
N LEU A 444 29.07 9.74 9.23
CA LEU A 444 30.28 8.90 9.18
C LEU A 444 31.27 9.17 10.34
N ALA A 445 31.45 10.44 10.71
CA ALA A 445 32.34 10.82 11.83
C ALA A 445 31.78 10.51 13.23
N ARG A 446 30.46 10.29 13.36
CA ARG A 446 29.78 10.04 14.64
C ARG A 446 29.36 8.59 14.84
N PHE A 447 29.32 7.76 13.80
CA PHE A 447 28.81 6.39 13.94
C PHE A 447 29.62 5.56 14.94
N SER A 448 28.91 4.90 15.85
CA SER A 448 29.52 4.02 16.85
C SER A 448 30.34 2.89 16.21
N PRO A 449 31.64 2.75 16.56
CA PRO A 449 32.46 1.63 16.10
C PRO A 449 31.86 0.26 16.46
N ALA A 450 31.22 0.16 17.63
CA ALA A 450 30.59 -1.08 18.09
C ALA A 450 29.36 -1.46 17.25
N GLU A 451 28.52 -0.49 16.87
CA GLU A 451 27.36 -0.76 15.99
C GLU A 451 27.81 -1.05 14.55
N ARG A 452 28.87 -0.38 14.07
CA ARG A 452 29.47 -0.68 12.76
C ARG A 452 30.07 -2.07 12.69
N ALA A 453 30.70 -2.56 13.78
CA ALA A 453 31.28 -3.90 13.84
C ALA A 453 30.24 -5.04 13.65
N ILE A 454 28.95 -4.76 13.87
CA ILE A 454 27.84 -5.70 13.66
C ILE A 454 27.03 -5.38 12.39
N GLY A 455 27.58 -4.58 11.47
CA GLY A 455 27.00 -4.29 10.16
C GLY A 455 25.96 -3.17 10.13
N MET A 456 25.80 -2.39 11.19
CA MET A 456 24.94 -1.20 11.17
C MET A 456 25.66 0.00 10.56
N HIS A 457 24.90 1.02 10.12
CA HIS A 457 25.43 2.30 9.65
C HIS A 457 26.35 2.27 8.41
N ILE A 458 26.22 1.24 7.58
CA ILE A 458 27.08 1.05 6.39
C ILE A 458 26.53 1.73 5.11
N HIS A 459 25.31 2.28 5.15
CA HIS A 459 24.60 2.73 3.95
C HIS A 459 25.23 3.95 3.25
N TYR A 460 26.10 4.69 3.94
CA TYR A 460 26.84 5.81 3.39
C TYR A 460 28.26 5.47 2.96
N ASP A 461 28.79 4.29 3.30
CA ASP A 461 30.20 3.93 3.09
C ASP A 461 30.62 3.90 1.60
N LYS A 462 29.63 3.75 0.71
CA LYS A 462 29.86 3.67 -0.74
C LYS A 462 30.11 5.03 -1.41
N TRP A 463 29.88 6.14 -0.72
CA TRP A 463 29.93 7.47 -1.33
C TRP A 463 31.27 8.17 -1.06
N PRO A 464 31.97 8.63 -2.10
CA PRO A 464 33.17 9.45 -1.92
C PRO A 464 32.82 10.89 -1.53
N ALA A 465 33.78 11.60 -0.93
CA ALA A 465 33.59 12.96 -0.40
C ALA A 465 33.25 14.02 -1.46
N ASP A 466 33.57 13.76 -2.73
CA ASP A 466 33.27 14.61 -3.89
C ASP A 466 31.98 14.21 -4.63
N HIS A 467 31.23 13.24 -4.10
CA HIS A 467 30.00 12.76 -4.72
C HIS A 467 28.96 13.87 -4.91
N GLN A 468 28.36 13.89 -6.10
CA GLN A 468 27.22 14.75 -6.41
C GLN A 468 25.93 14.00 -6.05
N PHE A 469 25.25 14.45 -5.01
CA PHE A 469 23.99 13.87 -4.56
C PHE A 469 22.82 14.40 -5.40
N PHE A 470 22.89 14.23 -6.72
CA PHE A 470 21.80 14.52 -7.64
C PHE A 470 21.48 13.27 -8.46
N TRP A 471 20.20 12.92 -8.51
CA TRP A 471 19.72 11.77 -9.26
C TRP A 471 19.19 12.22 -10.61
N ASN A 472 19.36 11.35 -11.60
CA ASN A 472 18.78 11.56 -12.91
C ASN A 472 17.25 11.45 -12.80
N LYS A 473 16.54 12.53 -13.12
CA LYS A 473 15.08 12.58 -13.06
C LYS A 473 14.39 11.47 -13.87
N ASN A 474 15.03 10.99 -14.94
CA ASN A 474 14.46 9.95 -15.82
C ASN A 474 14.45 8.56 -15.17
N ASP A 475 15.23 8.37 -14.09
CA ASP A 475 15.29 7.12 -13.32
C ASP A 475 14.33 7.17 -12.11
N LEU A 476 13.56 8.26 -11.96
CA LEU A 476 12.69 8.52 -10.83
C LEU A 476 11.24 8.71 -11.31
N ILE A 477 10.31 8.55 -10.38
CA ILE A 477 8.89 8.80 -10.58
C ILE A 477 8.58 10.17 -9.98
N GLN A 478 7.96 11.06 -10.75
CA GLN A 478 7.41 12.30 -10.19
C GLN A 478 6.15 11.97 -9.38
N PHE A 479 6.13 12.38 -8.12
CA PHE A 479 5.06 12.11 -7.19
C PHE A 479 3.93 13.12 -7.38
N ASP A 480 2.81 12.64 -7.91
CA ASP A 480 1.51 13.30 -7.80
C ASP A 480 0.64 12.43 -6.89
N ASP A 481 0.08 13.00 -5.81
CA ASP A 481 -0.55 12.20 -4.76
C ASP A 481 -1.72 11.34 -5.29
N ILE A 482 -2.48 11.83 -6.27
CA ILE A 482 -3.62 11.10 -6.81
C ILE A 482 -3.17 10.14 -7.91
N ASP A 483 -2.41 10.62 -8.89
CA ASP A 483 -2.06 9.83 -10.07
C ASP A 483 -1.02 8.75 -9.73
N THR A 484 -0.03 9.04 -8.87
CA THR A 484 0.93 8.03 -8.40
C THR A 484 0.22 6.89 -7.67
N ARG A 485 -0.78 7.18 -6.82
CA ARG A 485 -1.55 6.14 -6.11
C ARG A 485 -2.39 5.27 -7.03
N ARG A 486 -2.88 5.85 -8.13
CA ARG A 486 -3.63 5.12 -9.15
C ARG A 486 -2.72 4.28 -10.02
N GLU A 487 -1.59 4.81 -10.47
CA GLU A 487 -0.65 4.12 -11.35
C GLU A 487 0.10 2.98 -10.65
N HIS A 488 0.40 3.15 -9.36
CA HIS A 488 1.24 2.24 -8.57
C HIS A 488 0.51 1.63 -7.37
N VAL A 489 -0.76 1.25 -7.55
CA VAL A 489 -1.62 0.80 -6.46
C VAL A 489 -1.05 -0.43 -5.73
N THR A 490 -0.58 -1.45 -6.48
CA THR A 490 -0.04 -2.69 -5.92
C THR A 490 1.31 -2.47 -5.24
N GLU A 491 2.16 -1.61 -5.80
CA GLU A 491 3.44 -1.23 -5.22
C GLU A 491 3.25 -0.48 -3.91
N LEU A 492 2.33 0.48 -3.85
CA LEU A 492 2.14 1.30 -2.65
C LEU A 492 1.46 0.54 -1.52
N ILE A 493 0.40 -0.23 -1.79
CA ILE A 493 -0.38 -0.85 -0.71
C ILE A 493 0.11 -2.24 -0.31
N ALA A 494 0.92 -2.90 -1.14
CA ALA A 494 1.44 -4.25 -0.87
C ALA A 494 2.94 -4.41 -1.16
N GLY A 495 3.57 -3.43 -1.82
CA GLY A 495 4.94 -3.54 -2.32
C GLY A 495 5.06 -4.32 -3.62
N ILE A 496 3.99 -4.93 -4.13
CA ILE A 496 4.01 -5.87 -5.27
C ILE A 496 4.29 -5.10 -6.56
N GLY A 497 5.16 -5.62 -7.44
CA GLY A 497 5.57 -4.93 -8.67
C GLY A 497 6.70 -3.90 -8.49
N SER A 498 7.12 -3.58 -7.25
CA SER A 498 8.22 -2.64 -7.04
C SER A 498 9.56 -3.26 -7.47
N VAL A 499 10.14 -2.78 -8.58
CA VAL A 499 11.51 -3.13 -8.97
C VAL A 499 12.47 -2.42 -8.00
N PRO A 500 13.30 -3.14 -7.23
CA PRO A 500 14.29 -2.49 -6.39
C PRO A 500 15.33 -1.77 -7.26
N SER A 501 15.55 -0.47 -7.03
CA SER A 501 16.68 0.30 -7.57
C SER A 501 18.01 -0.15 -6.98
#